data_AF-A0A9P9SEW3-F1
#
_entry.id   AF-A0A9P9SEW3-F1
#
_cell.length_a   1.000
_cell.length_b   1.000
_cell.length_c   1.000
_cell.angle_alpha   90.00
_cell.angle_beta   90.00
_cell.angle_gamma   90.00
#
_symmetry.space_group_name_H-M   'P 1'
#
loop_
_entity.id
_entity.type
_entity.pdbx_description
1 polymer ?
#
loop_
_entity_poly.entity_id
_entity_poly.type
_entity_poly.pdbx_seq_one_letter_code
_entity_poly.pdbx_strand_id
1 'polypeptide(L)'
;MAATTSQSPFLDILPPELRLHIYEHLLTTETPLKGIVARGDDKYDLHTAILRVNKQIYEEARSIFFGKNTFYISSLLPLATNDGEEGSGGFEPPLQLKQLSLVRHLEVDLLYYPKTIQTIRDSSHKGSWKPFCPAAERYVMSLSFLLGAMKSSLLSLKLCADSRRYAQLSAADCGPELQASSIGGAPISREAEPEEEVDALSVQKLLTGFHMADTSPRFLSALSNLSFRSVPLRFDFPESYFDFVVDKPLLVRRSLVVLAGQVLLARSDIMLKAVMAELGDDHVDEREAVCSVREGVVDLAGHVALTWPGREGELIGAVEVGV
;
A
#
# COMPACT_ATOMS: atom_id res chain seq x y z
N MET A 1 -44.70 37.07 -10.78
CA MET A 1 -44.19 36.31 -11.94
C MET A 1 -43.63 34.99 -11.42
N ALA A 2 -44.28 33.86 -11.68
CA ALA A 2 -43.78 32.55 -11.28
C ALA A 2 -42.63 32.16 -12.21
N ALA A 3 -41.46 31.85 -11.65
CA ALA A 3 -40.33 31.36 -12.42
C ALA A 3 -40.65 29.97 -12.97
N THR A 4 -40.68 29.83 -14.29
CA THR A 4 -40.75 28.52 -14.95
C THR A 4 -39.49 27.75 -14.60
N THR A 5 -39.63 26.73 -13.75
CA THR A 5 -38.53 25.81 -13.43
C THR A 5 -38.17 25.05 -14.71
N SER A 6 -36.98 25.31 -15.25
CA SER A 6 -36.40 24.54 -16.36
C SER A 6 -36.30 23.07 -15.94
N GLN A 7 -37.24 22.27 -16.42
CA GLN A 7 -37.28 20.82 -16.24
C GLN A 7 -36.18 20.16 -17.09
N SER A 8 -35.41 19.26 -16.48
CA SER A 8 -34.31 18.58 -17.16
C SER A 8 -34.88 17.31 -17.79
N PRO A 9 -34.88 17.17 -19.13
CA PRO A 9 -35.43 15.98 -19.77
C PRO A 9 -34.73 14.71 -19.29
N PHE A 10 -33.47 14.79 -18.86
CA PHE A 10 -32.74 13.68 -18.24
C PHE A 10 -33.37 13.19 -16.93
N LEU A 11 -33.92 14.08 -16.11
CA LEU A 11 -34.53 13.70 -14.83
C LEU A 11 -36.00 13.33 -14.96
N ASP A 12 -36.70 13.95 -15.92
CA ASP A 12 -38.14 13.78 -16.08
C ASP A 12 -38.50 12.59 -16.99
N ILE A 13 -37.69 12.34 -18.02
CA ILE A 13 -37.96 11.28 -19.01
C ILE A 13 -37.25 9.98 -18.63
N LEU A 14 -36.03 10.05 -18.07
CA LEU A 14 -35.23 8.87 -17.82
C LEU A 14 -35.53 8.26 -16.44
N PRO A 15 -35.98 6.99 -16.36
CA PRO A 15 -36.17 6.29 -15.09
C PRO A 15 -34.88 6.26 -14.25
N PRO A 16 -35.00 6.25 -12.90
CA PRO A 16 -33.85 6.21 -12.01
C PRO A 16 -32.87 5.07 -12.32
N GLU A 17 -33.36 3.90 -12.72
CA GLU A 17 -32.53 2.72 -12.99
C GLU A 17 -31.58 2.96 -14.17
N LEU A 18 -32.08 3.57 -15.24
CA LEU A 18 -31.25 3.93 -16.39
C LEU A 18 -30.27 5.05 -16.05
N ARG A 19 -30.65 5.99 -15.18
CA ARG A 19 -29.71 7.00 -14.66
C ARG A 19 -28.56 6.36 -13.89
N LEU A 20 -28.86 5.42 -12.98
CA LEU A 20 -27.85 4.69 -12.22
C LEU A 20 -26.90 3.91 -13.14
N HIS A 21 -27.41 3.28 -14.19
CA HIS A 21 -26.57 2.59 -15.18
C HIS A 21 -25.64 3.56 -15.95
N ILE A 22 -26.14 4.76 -16.29
CA ILE A 22 -25.29 5.80 -16.89
C ILE A 22 -24.21 6.25 -15.91
N TYR A 23 -24.56 6.53 -14.66
CA TYR A 23 -23.58 6.96 -13.66
C TYR A 23 -22.53 5.89 -13.41
N GLU A 24 -22.89 4.61 -13.38
CA GLU A 24 -21.94 3.51 -13.25
C GLU A 24 -20.90 3.57 -14.37
N HIS A 25 -21.35 3.60 -15.63
CA HIS A 25 -20.42 3.68 -16.76
C HIS A 25 -19.51 4.90 -16.72
N LEU A 26 -19.98 6.04 -16.19
CA LEU A 26 -19.22 7.29 -16.13
C LEU A 26 -18.28 7.41 -14.90
N LEU A 27 -18.58 6.68 -13.83
CA LEU A 27 -17.99 6.92 -12.50
C LEU A 27 -17.28 5.72 -11.91
N THR A 28 -17.29 4.55 -12.54
CA THR A 28 -16.56 3.38 -12.06
C THR A 28 -15.33 3.09 -12.90
N THR A 29 -14.25 2.70 -12.24
CA THR A 29 -13.04 2.16 -12.88
C THR A 29 -12.64 0.86 -12.19
N GLU A 30 -12.02 -0.05 -12.95
CA GLU A 30 -11.48 -1.31 -12.44
C GLU A 30 -10.21 -1.08 -11.61
N THR A 31 -9.45 -0.04 -11.92
CA THR A 31 -8.20 0.29 -11.22
C THR A 31 -8.48 1.04 -9.93
N PRO A 32 -7.82 0.70 -8.80
CA PRO A 32 -7.95 1.45 -7.56
C PRO A 32 -7.67 2.96 -7.73
N LEU A 33 -8.55 3.79 -7.18
CA LEU A 33 -8.44 5.24 -7.18
C LEU A 33 -7.39 5.70 -6.16
N LYS A 34 -6.26 6.14 -6.69
CA LYS A 34 -5.11 6.67 -5.95
C LYS A 34 -5.18 8.19 -5.88
N GLY A 35 -4.56 8.74 -4.84
CA GLY A 35 -4.27 10.17 -4.73
C GLY A 35 -3.32 10.68 -5.82
N ILE A 36 -3.16 11.99 -5.96
CA ILE A 36 -2.33 12.63 -6.98
C ILE A 36 -0.87 12.15 -6.91
N VAL A 37 -0.27 12.07 -5.72
CA VAL A 37 1.13 11.62 -5.53
C VAL A 37 1.24 10.14 -5.86
N ALA A 38 0.35 9.31 -5.31
CA ALA A 38 0.33 7.87 -5.55
C ALA A 38 0.03 7.49 -7.01
N ARG A 39 -0.72 8.32 -7.72
CA ARG A 39 -1.15 8.12 -9.10
C ARG A 39 -0.06 8.52 -10.11
N GLY A 40 0.77 9.51 -9.77
CA GLY A 40 1.67 10.13 -10.74
C GLY A 40 0.89 10.63 -11.97
N ASP A 41 1.30 10.16 -13.14
CA ASP A 41 0.72 10.54 -14.43
C ASP A 41 -0.47 9.67 -14.87
N ASP A 42 -0.83 8.63 -14.11
CA ASP A 42 -1.96 7.78 -14.44
C ASP A 42 -3.24 8.63 -14.49
N LYS A 43 -4.06 8.42 -15.53
CA LYS A 43 -5.36 9.10 -15.66
C LYS A 43 -6.47 8.08 -15.52
N TYR A 44 -7.45 8.41 -14.68
CA TYR A 44 -8.70 7.67 -14.62
C TYR A 44 -9.64 8.23 -15.67
N ASP A 45 -10.21 7.37 -16.50
CA ASP A 45 -11.25 7.74 -17.47
C ASP A 45 -12.62 7.92 -16.76
N LEU A 46 -12.63 8.83 -15.77
CA LEU A 46 -13.78 9.11 -14.92
C LEU A 46 -14.36 10.48 -15.23
N HIS A 47 -15.64 10.51 -15.56
CA HIS A 47 -16.36 11.75 -15.88
C HIS A 47 -16.96 12.41 -14.62
N THR A 48 -16.11 12.77 -13.66
CA THR A 48 -16.52 13.35 -12.36
C THR A 48 -17.25 14.70 -12.46
N ALA A 49 -17.26 15.34 -13.63
CA ALA A 49 -18.03 16.55 -13.90
C ALA A 49 -19.54 16.36 -13.61
N ILE A 50 -20.06 15.14 -13.81
CA ILE A 50 -21.47 14.81 -13.55
C ILE A 50 -21.88 15.04 -12.08
N LEU A 51 -20.93 14.88 -11.14
CA LEU A 51 -21.15 15.10 -9.70
C LEU A 51 -21.42 16.58 -9.36
N ARG A 52 -21.16 17.51 -10.29
CA ARG A 52 -21.34 18.96 -10.06
C ARG A 52 -22.56 19.54 -10.77
N VAL A 53 -23.33 18.73 -11.50
CA VAL A 53 -24.43 19.23 -12.36
C VAL A 53 -25.60 19.73 -11.53
N ASN A 54 -26.15 18.92 -10.63
CA ASN A 54 -27.19 19.35 -9.70
C ASN A 54 -27.24 18.46 -8.44
N LYS A 55 -28.07 18.85 -7.46
CA LYS A 55 -28.18 18.14 -6.17
C LYS A 55 -28.69 16.71 -6.30
N GLN A 56 -29.70 16.45 -7.14
CA GLN A 56 -30.27 15.12 -7.30
C GLN A 56 -29.29 14.15 -7.96
N ILE A 57 -28.67 14.56 -9.07
CA ILE A 57 -27.62 13.80 -9.75
C ILE A 57 -26.45 13.56 -8.80
N TYR A 58 -26.02 14.57 -8.04
CA TYR A 58 -24.96 14.39 -7.03
C TYR A 58 -25.32 13.30 -6.01
N GLU A 59 -26.54 13.32 -5.46
CA GLU A 59 -26.99 12.34 -4.47
C GLU A 59 -27.09 10.91 -5.03
N GLU A 60 -27.61 10.75 -6.25
CA GLU A 60 -27.67 9.45 -6.94
C GLU A 60 -26.25 8.95 -7.29
N ALA A 61 -25.47 9.79 -7.98
CA ALA A 61 -24.18 9.43 -8.55
C ALA A 61 -23.06 9.28 -7.50
N ARG A 62 -23.09 10.03 -6.39
CA ARG A 62 -22.08 9.88 -5.32
C ARG A 62 -22.11 8.48 -4.70
N SER A 63 -23.30 7.88 -4.58
CA SER A 63 -23.45 6.55 -3.99
C SER A 63 -22.78 5.48 -4.84
N ILE A 64 -22.82 5.65 -6.17
CA ILE A 64 -22.14 4.80 -7.13
C ILE A 64 -20.64 5.04 -7.09
N PHE A 65 -20.21 6.32 -7.14
CA PHE A 65 -18.79 6.67 -7.13
C PHE A 65 -18.07 6.11 -5.89
N PHE A 66 -18.59 6.35 -4.69
CA PHE A 66 -17.97 5.82 -3.47
C PHE A 66 -18.26 4.34 -3.25
N GLY A 67 -19.40 3.86 -3.73
CA GLY A 67 -19.88 2.51 -3.44
C GLY A 67 -19.30 1.42 -4.33
N LYS A 68 -18.91 1.74 -5.57
CA LYS A 68 -18.44 0.75 -6.55
C LYS A 68 -16.95 0.83 -6.84
N ASN A 69 -16.30 1.96 -6.58
CA ASN A 69 -14.85 2.08 -6.78
C ASN A 69 -14.07 1.60 -5.55
N THR A 70 -12.89 1.07 -5.81
CA THR A 70 -11.86 0.81 -4.80
C THR A 70 -11.02 2.06 -4.59
N PHE A 71 -10.88 2.50 -3.34
CA PHE A 71 -10.00 3.62 -3.00
C PHE A 71 -8.68 3.08 -2.46
N TYR A 72 -7.57 3.54 -3.01
CA TYR A 72 -6.22 3.20 -2.59
C TYR A 72 -5.69 4.27 -1.65
N ILE A 73 -5.35 3.87 -0.42
CA ILE A 73 -4.76 4.76 0.59
C ILE A 73 -3.31 4.36 0.79
N SER A 74 -2.40 5.31 0.59
CA SER A 74 -0.99 5.18 0.97
C SER A 74 -0.55 6.30 1.89
N SER A 75 0.55 6.06 2.60
CA SER A 75 1.26 7.14 3.27
C SER A 75 1.79 8.13 2.24
N LEU A 76 1.47 9.41 2.43
CA LEU A 76 2.13 10.47 1.69
C LEU A 76 3.60 10.50 2.09
N LEU A 77 4.49 10.31 1.11
CA LEU A 77 5.88 10.68 1.30
C LEU A 77 5.95 12.19 1.52
N PRO A 78 6.79 12.68 2.45
CA PRO A 78 7.07 14.10 2.56
C PRO A 78 7.88 14.53 1.32
N LEU A 79 7.16 14.84 0.24
CA LEU A 79 7.69 15.53 -0.92
C LEU A 79 8.28 16.85 -0.43
N ALA A 80 9.61 16.90 -0.34
CA ALA A 80 10.55 18.02 -0.18
C ALA A 80 10.05 19.40 0.29
N THR A 81 9.01 19.51 1.12
CA THR A 81 8.74 20.76 1.83
C THR A 81 9.82 20.88 2.89
N ASN A 82 10.69 21.88 2.74
CA ASN A 82 11.87 22.14 3.58
C ASN A 82 11.57 22.29 5.08
N ASP A 83 10.30 22.27 5.48
CA ASP A 83 9.84 22.63 6.82
C ASP A 83 9.97 21.51 7.87
N GLY A 84 10.59 20.37 7.54
CA GLY A 84 10.90 19.32 8.53
C GLY A 84 9.70 18.67 9.22
N GLU A 85 8.47 19.09 8.94
CA GLU A 85 7.25 18.48 9.45
C GLU A 85 6.99 17.16 8.73
N GLU A 86 7.48 16.06 9.32
CA GLU A 86 7.22 14.71 8.84
C GLU A 86 5.71 14.40 8.83
N GLY A 87 5.05 14.54 7.68
CA GLY A 87 3.74 13.97 7.36
C GLY A 87 2.54 14.55 8.12
N SER A 88 1.52 15.01 7.38
CA SER A 88 0.26 15.53 7.95
C SER A 88 -0.66 14.45 8.54
N GLY A 89 -0.34 13.16 8.36
CA GLY A 89 -1.23 12.05 8.66
C GLY A 89 -2.50 12.03 7.78
N GLY A 90 -2.55 12.89 6.75
CA GLY A 90 -3.63 12.95 5.78
C GLY A 90 -3.59 11.78 4.81
N PHE A 91 -4.77 11.38 4.36
CA PHE A 91 -4.92 10.34 3.35
C PHE A 91 -4.88 10.91 1.94
N GLU A 92 -4.35 10.11 1.04
CA GLU A 92 -4.47 10.33 -0.39
C GLU A 92 -5.21 9.14 -1.03
N PRO A 93 -6.37 9.35 -1.69
CA PRO A 93 -7.06 10.64 -1.90
C PRO A 93 -7.70 11.20 -0.61
N PRO A 94 -7.94 12.52 -0.52
CA PRO A 94 -8.56 13.13 0.65
C PRO A 94 -10.03 12.73 0.76
N LEU A 95 -10.30 11.70 1.56
CA LEU A 95 -11.65 11.24 1.86
C LEU A 95 -12.26 12.07 2.99
N GLN A 96 -13.41 12.69 2.74
CA GLN A 96 -14.12 13.44 3.79
C GLN A 96 -14.80 12.47 4.76
N LEU A 97 -14.79 12.78 6.06
CA LEU A 97 -15.45 11.97 7.09
C LEU A 97 -16.92 11.63 6.77
N LYS A 98 -17.64 12.57 6.15
CA LYS A 98 -19.06 12.39 5.76
C LYS A 98 -19.26 11.38 4.63
N GLN A 99 -18.23 11.09 3.86
CA GLN A 99 -18.27 10.20 2.70
C GLN A 99 -17.82 8.78 3.06
N LEU A 100 -17.17 8.59 4.22
CA LEU A 100 -16.60 7.28 4.61
C LEU A 100 -17.65 6.18 4.71
N SER A 101 -18.89 6.51 5.10
CA SER A 101 -20.00 5.53 5.17
C SER A 101 -20.48 5.03 3.80
N LEU A 102 -20.09 5.71 2.71
CA LEU A 102 -20.42 5.32 1.34
C LEU A 102 -19.34 4.41 0.74
N VAL A 103 -18.12 4.42 1.28
CA VAL A 103 -17.00 3.63 0.77
C VAL A 103 -17.20 2.15 1.08
N ARG A 104 -17.16 1.31 0.05
CA ARG A 104 -17.34 -0.15 0.18
C ARG A 104 -16.09 -0.96 -0.07
N HIS A 105 -15.17 -0.44 -0.87
CA HIS A 105 -13.96 -1.14 -1.29
C HIS A 105 -12.74 -0.28 -0.98
N LEU A 106 -11.84 -0.83 -0.16
CA LEU A 106 -10.64 -0.12 0.27
C LEU A 106 -9.39 -0.98 0.05
N GLU A 107 -8.35 -0.34 -0.46
CA GLU A 107 -7.00 -0.88 -0.52
C GLU A 107 -6.08 0.02 0.31
N VAL A 108 -5.31 -0.55 1.23
CA VAL A 108 -4.44 0.20 2.14
C VAL A 108 -3.01 -0.29 2.01
N ASP A 109 -2.12 0.61 1.63
CA ASP A 109 -0.68 0.39 1.67
C ASP A 109 -0.17 0.55 3.10
N LEU A 110 0.32 -0.54 3.69
CA LEU A 110 0.89 -0.53 5.03
C LEU A 110 2.36 -0.10 5.04
N LEU A 111 3.02 0.02 3.88
CA LEU A 111 4.38 0.51 3.85
C LEU A 111 4.42 1.99 4.21
N TYR A 112 5.28 2.28 5.18
CA TYR A 112 5.68 3.64 5.52
C TYR A 112 7.20 3.68 5.51
N TYR A 113 7.78 4.42 4.57
CA TYR A 113 9.24 4.51 4.40
C TYR A 113 9.75 5.82 4.99
N PRO A 114 10.28 5.82 6.24
CA PRO A 114 10.80 7.04 6.84
C PRO A 114 12.10 7.49 6.16
N LYS A 115 12.33 8.81 6.09
CA LYS A 115 13.61 9.37 5.62
C LYS A 115 14.74 8.93 6.55
N THR A 116 14.55 9.21 7.85
CA THR A 116 15.45 8.79 8.92
C THR A 116 14.77 7.76 9.81
N ILE A 117 15.40 6.62 10.03
CA ILE A 117 14.90 5.62 10.97
C ILE A 117 15.51 5.88 12.35
N GLN A 118 14.66 6.05 13.36
CA GLN A 118 15.11 6.04 14.75
C GLN A 118 14.90 4.64 15.31
N THR A 119 15.96 4.03 15.84
CA THR A 119 15.85 2.73 16.50
C THR A 119 15.99 2.92 18.00
N ILE A 120 14.99 2.48 18.75
CA ILE A 120 15.09 2.39 20.21
C ILE A 120 15.67 1.02 20.53
N ARG A 121 16.85 0.99 21.15
CA ARG A 121 17.42 -0.25 21.70
C ARG A 121 16.77 -0.54 23.04
N ASP A 122 16.11 -1.69 23.13
CA ASP A 122 15.51 -2.12 24.38
C ASP A 122 16.62 -2.63 25.31
N SER A 123 16.92 -1.88 26.37
CA SER A 123 17.95 -2.26 27.35
C SER A 123 17.57 -3.52 28.14
N SER A 124 16.29 -3.88 28.16
CA SER A 124 15.79 -5.03 28.93
C SER A 124 15.88 -6.37 28.19
N HIS A 125 15.93 -6.34 26.86
CA HIS A 125 15.91 -7.55 26.03
C HIS A 125 17.10 -7.58 25.07
N LYS A 126 18.03 -8.51 25.34
CA LYS A 126 19.20 -8.92 24.52
C LYS A 126 19.16 -8.50 23.04
N GLY A 127 19.52 -7.24 22.75
CA GLY A 127 19.74 -6.76 21.39
C GLY A 127 18.51 -6.65 20.49
N SER A 128 17.28 -6.64 21.03
CA SER A 128 16.11 -6.35 20.20
C SER A 128 16.09 -4.87 19.81
N TRP A 129 15.89 -4.60 18.52
CA TRP A 129 15.68 -3.26 18.00
C TRP A 129 14.18 -3.05 17.75
N LYS A 130 13.69 -1.84 18.03
CA LYS A 130 12.33 -1.42 17.71
C LYS A 130 12.40 -0.18 16.82
N PRO A 131 11.86 -0.21 15.60
CA PRO A 131 11.77 1.00 14.80
C PRO A 131 10.78 1.95 15.47
N PHE A 132 11.18 3.20 15.63
CA PHE A 132 10.33 4.27 16.14
C PHE A 132 10.25 5.36 15.09
N CYS A 133 9.02 5.68 14.66
CA CYS A 133 8.77 6.75 13.72
C CYS A 133 7.40 7.38 14.07
N PRO A 134 7.37 8.59 14.65
CA PRO A 134 6.12 9.26 15.03
C PRO A 134 5.17 9.48 13.85
N ALA A 135 5.69 9.63 12.64
CA ALA A 135 4.87 9.81 11.45
C ALA A 135 4.23 8.49 10.97
N ALA A 136 4.95 7.37 11.07
CA ALA A 136 4.38 6.03 10.84
C ALA A 136 3.28 5.70 11.86
N GLU A 137 3.51 6.04 13.14
CA GLU A 137 2.50 5.88 14.20
C GLU A 137 1.24 6.70 13.90
N ARG A 138 1.40 7.98 13.52
CA ARG A 138 0.28 8.83 13.12
C ARG A 138 -0.47 8.27 11.91
N TYR A 139 0.24 7.74 10.92
CA TYR A 139 -0.38 7.12 9.75
C TYR A 139 -1.26 5.92 10.16
N VAL A 140 -0.74 5.00 10.96
CA VAL A 140 -1.50 3.84 11.47
C VAL A 140 -2.67 4.28 12.36
N MET A 141 -2.48 5.32 13.18
CA MET A 141 -3.54 5.89 13.99
C MET A 141 -4.67 6.46 13.11
N SER A 142 -4.33 7.20 12.05
CA SER A 142 -5.29 7.67 11.06
C SER A 142 -6.04 6.48 10.44
N LEU A 143 -5.33 5.43 9.99
CA LEU A 143 -5.96 4.22 9.44
C LEU A 143 -6.94 3.57 10.42
N SER A 144 -6.61 3.58 11.71
CA SER A 144 -7.50 3.07 12.77
C SER A 144 -8.81 3.86 12.82
N PHE A 145 -8.75 5.19 12.72
CA PHE A 145 -9.95 6.04 12.68
C PHE A 145 -10.76 5.84 11.40
N LEU A 146 -10.09 5.69 10.25
CA LEU A 146 -10.72 5.44 8.97
C LEU A 146 -11.51 4.12 8.98
N LEU A 147 -10.83 3.02 9.32
CA LEU A 147 -11.46 1.69 9.42
C LEU A 147 -12.57 1.69 10.49
N GLY A 148 -12.32 2.37 11.61
CA GLY A 148 -13.29 2.55 12.68
C GLY A 148 -14.51 3.42 12.31
N ALA A 149 -14.42 4.28 11.30
CA ALA A 149 -15.54 5.05 10.78
C ALA A 149 -16.36 4.25 9.75
N MET A 150 -15.69 3.43 8.92
CA MET A 150 -16.35 2.61 7.91
C MET A 150 -17.09 1.41 8.53
N LYS A 151 -16.53 0.73 9.53
CA LYS A 151 -17.14 -0.41 10.25
C LYS A 151 -17.84 -1.42 9.30
N SER A 152 -19.17 -1.53 9.42
CA SER A 152 -20.04 -2.42 8.65
C SER A 152 -20.33 -1.95 7.23
N SER A 153 -19.97 -0.71 6.89
CA SER A 153 -20.14 -0.22 5.52
C SER A 153 -19.13 -0.82 4.56
N LEU A 154 -17.93 -1.16 5.04
CA LEU A 154 -16.87 -1.72 4.21
C LEU A 154 -17.18 -3.17 3.84
N LEU A 155 -17.18 -3.47 2.53
CA LEU A 155 -17.42 -4.80 1.98
C LEU A 155 -16.11 -5.55 1.71
N SER A 156 -15.07 -4.85 1.26
CA SER A 156 -13.75 -5.44 1.04
C SER A 156 -12.63 -4.53 1.52
N LEU A 157 -11.60 -5.15 2.10
CA LEU A 157 -10.33 -4.53 2.46
C LEU A 157 -9.20 -5.38 1.89
N LYS A 158 -8.33 -4.75 1.11
CA LYS A 158 -7.04 -5.33 0.72
C LYS A 158 -5.92 -4.57 1.43
N LEU A 159 -4.97 -5.28 2.02
CA LEU A 159 -3.77 -4.65 2.58
C LEU A 159 -2.61 -4.92 1.61
N CYS A 160 -1.93 -3.86 1.23
CA CYS A 160 -0.84 -3.91 0.27
C CYS A 160 0.46 -3.40 0.89
N ALA A 161 1.56 -3.70 0.22
CA ALA A 161 2.88 -3.20 0.52
C ALA A 161 3.66 -3.02 -0.76
N ASP A 162 3.54 -1.84 -1.38
CA ASP A 162 4.17 -1.54 -2.67
C ASP A 162 5.52 -0.85 -2.52
N SER A 163 6.60 -1.64 -2.59
CA SER A 163 7.97 -1.14 -2.43
C SER A 163 8.53 -0.46 -3.70
N ARG A 164 7.88 -0.66 -4.86
CA ARG A 164 8.35 -0.13 -6.17
C ARG A 164 8.44 1.39 -6.18
N ARG A 165 7.53 2.05 -5.47
CA ARG A 165 7.48 3.51 -5.35
C ARG A 165 8.71 4.08 -4.66
N TYR A 166 9.26 3.34 -3.69
CA TYR A 166 10.42 3.77 -2.92
C TYR A 166 11.73 3.49 -3.67
N ALA A 167 11.77 2.44 -4.49
CA ALA A 167 12.90 2.16 -5.36
C ALA A 167 13.13 3.30 -6.37
N GLN A 168 12.06 3.87 -6.92
CA GLN A 168 12.15 4.99 -7.87
C GLN A 168 12.67 6.28 -7.23
N LEU A 169 12.31 6.55 -5.97
CA LEU A 169 12.78 7.72 -5.24
C LEU A 169 14.29 7.66 -4.96
N SER A 170 14.78 6.48 -4.57
CA SER A 170 16.21 6.28 -4.35
C SER A 170 17.04 6.54 -5.62
N ALA A 171 16.48 6.26 -6.80
CA ALA A 171 17.15 6.53 -8.07
C ALA A 171 17.13 8.02 -8.46
N ALA A 172 16.09 8.76 -8.07
CA ALA A 172 15.93 10.19 -8.39
C ALA A 172 16.84 11.10 -7.54
N ASP A 173 17.12 10.72 -6.29
CA ASP A 173 18.01 11.49 -5.41
C ASP A 173 19.48 11.44 -5.87
N CYS A 174 19.87 10.50 -6.75
CA CYS A 174 21.20 10.46 -7.38
C CYS A 174 21.33 11.39 -8.59
N GLY A 175 20.58 12.50 -8.63
CA GLY A 175 20.51 13.43 -9.76
C GLY A 175 21.86 14.06 -10.18
N PRO A 176 21.99 14.51 -11.44
CA PRO A 176 23.25 14.86 -12.11
C PRO A 176 23.77 16.26 -11.74
N GLU A 177 23.93 16.55 -10.44
CA GLU A 177 24.23 17.91 -9.98
C GLU A 177 25.69 18.39 -10.20
N LEU A 178 26.57 17.58 -10.78
CA LEU A 178 27.99 17.95 -10.93
C LEU A 178 28.59 17.61 -12.31
N GLN A 179 28.12 18.24 -13.39
CA GLN A 179 28.92 18.35 -14.62
C GLN A 179 28.95 19.75 -15.27
N ALA A 180 28.47 20.80 -14.60
CA ALA A 180 28.53 22.16 -15.15
C ALA A 180 29.06 23.19 -14.14
N SER A 181 30.39 23.21 -13.91
CA SER A 181 31.20 24.43 -13.64
C SER A 181 32.63 24.11 -13.18
N SER A 182 33.42 23.48 -14.04
CA SER A 182 34.88 23.54 -13.95
C SER A 182 35.38 24.76 -14.73
N ILE A 183 35.43 25.94 -14.10
CA ILE A 183 36.42 26.99 -14.42
C ILE A 183 36.76 27.77 -13.13
N GLY A 184 37.81 27.30 -12.44
CA GLY A 184 38.72 28.14 -11.65
C GLY A 184 38.28 28.58 -10.24
N GLY A 185 38.72 27.85 -9.21
CA GLY A 185 38.68 28.36 -7.83
C GLY A 185 39.22 27.38 -6.79
N ALA A 186 40.39 27.72 -6.23
CA ALA A 186 41.14 27.21 -5.08
C ALA A 186 40.70 25.93 -4.31
N PRO A 187 41.66 25.06 -3.91
CA PRO A 187 41.40 23.85 -3.14
C PRO A 187 41.06 24.19 -1.69
N ILE A 188 39.80 23.98 -1.29
CA ILE A 188 39.39 23.92 0.10
C ILE A 188 39.28 22.44 0.47
N SER A 189 40.21 21.94 1.28
CA SER A 189 40.20 20.60 1.85
C SER A 189 39.02 20.47 2.82
N ARG A 190 37.85 20.10 2.29
CA ARG A 190 36.68 19.76 3.08
C ARG A 190 36.73 18.25 3.31
N GLU A 191 36.84 17.84 4.57
CA GLU A 191 36.80 16.44 4.98
C GLU A 191 35.53 15.82 4.38
N ALA A 192 35.73 14.86 3.48
CA ALA A 192 34.66 14.16 2.80
C ALA A 192 33.95 13.30 3.84
N GLU A 193 32.77 13.74 4.27
CA GLU A 193 31.82 12.88 4.95
C GLU A 193 31.61 11.64 4.07
N PRO A 194 31.66 10.43 4.64
CA PRO A 194 31.57 9.19 3.88
C PRO A 194 30.28 9.22 3.04
N GLU A 195 30.42 9.05 1.73
CA GLU A 195 29.29 8.87 0.83
C GLU A 195 28.47 7.68 1.37
N GLU A 196 27.32 7.98 1.96
CA GLU A 196 26.38 6.96 2.44
C GLU A 196 26.02 6.11 1.21
N GLU A 197 26.50 4.87 1.21
CA GLU A 197 26.24 3.86 0.20
C GLU A 197 24.73 3.84 -0.07
N VAL A 198 24.34 4.01 -1.33
CA VAL A 198 22.94 4.13 -1.77
C VAL A 198 22.19 2.88 -1.32
N ASP A 199 21.51 3.02 -0.19
CA ASP A 199 21.11 1.92 0.67
C ASP A 199 20.03 1.09 -0.02
N ALA A 200 20.40 -0.09 -0.50
CA ALA A 200 19.48 -1.10 -0.98
C ALA A 200 18.30 -1.21 0.01
N LEU A 201 17.05 -1.07 -0.49
CA LEU A 201 15.79 -1.10 0.27
C LEU A 201 15.93 -1.59 1.73
N SER A 202 16.24 -0.66 2.64
CA SER A 202 16.51 -1.02 4.04
C SER A 202 15.34 -1.79 4.63
N VAL A 203 15.58 -3.05 4.98
CA VAL A 203 14.58 -3.97 5.57
C VAL A 203 13.92 -3.32 6.80
N GLN A 204 14.69 -2.56 7.58
CA GLN A 204 14.17 -1.90 8.77
C GLN A 204 13.11 -0.83 8.42
N LYS A 205 13.34 -0.07 7.35
CA LYS A 205 12.39 0.94 6.87
C LYS A 205 11.11 0.26 6.36
N LEU A 206 11.23 -0.81 5.57
CA LEU A 206 10.07 -1.58 5.07
C LEU A 206 9.21 -2.15 6.21
N LEU A 207 9.84 -2.65 7.27
CA LEU A 207 9.13 -3.24 8.41
C LEU A 207 8.52 -2.22 9.38
N THR A 208 8.86 -0.93 9.25
CA THR A 208 8.42 0.11 10.19
C THR A 208 6.89 0.27 10.21
N GLY A 209 6.25 0.35 9.03
CA GLY A 209 4.80 0.47 8.93
C GLY A 209 4.04 -0.72 9.53
N PHE A 210 4.51 -1.94 9.25
CA PHE A 210 3.95 -3.17 9.83
C PHE A 210 4.14 -3.24 11.34
N HIS A 211 5.30 -2.83 11.86
CA HIS A 211 5.53 -2.77 13.30
C HIS A 211 4.57 -1.79 13.99
N MET A 212 4.33 -0.61 13.40
CA MET A 212 3.35 0.35 13.93
C MET A 212 1.93 -0.20 13.88
N ALA A 213 1.56 -0.92 12.82
CA ALA A 213 0.25 -1.58 12.71
C ALA A 213 0.04 -2.63 13.81
N ASP A 214 1.04 -3.47 14.07
CA ASP A 214 1.00 -4.51 15.10
C ASP A 214 0.95 -3.95 16.53
N THR A 215 1.68 -2.88 16.79
CA THR A 215 1.76 -2.28 18.12
C THR A 215 0.54 -1.42 18.45
N SER A 216 -0.27 -1.05 17.46
CA SER A 216 -1.46 -0.22 17.66
C SER A 216 -2.71 -1.06 18.01
N PRO A 217 -3.15 -1.09 19.28
CA PRO A 217 -4.35 -1.84 19.66
C PRO A 217 -5.62 -1.26 19.01
N ARG A 218 -5.61 0.03 18.69
CA ARG A 218 -6.73 0.69 18.00
C ARG A 218 -6.87 0.19 16.57
N PHE A 219 -5.75 0.01 15.86
CA PHE A 219 -5.74 -0.53 14.52
C PHE A 219 -6.25 -1.96 14.51
N LEU A 220 -5.70 -2.82 15.38
CA LEU A 220 -6.12 -4.22 15.51
C LEU A 220 -7.60 -4.35 15.92
N SER A 221 -8.08 -3.50 16.82
CA SER A 221 -9.49 -3.47 17.21
C SER A 221 -10.38 -3.04 16.04
N ALA A 222 -10.01 -1.98 15.31
CA ALA A 222 -10.74 -1.52 14.13
C ALA A 222 -10.81 -2.62 13.07
N LEU A 223 -9.69 -3.28 12.79
CA LEU A 223 -9.59 -4.41 11.87
C LEU A 223 -10.48 -5.58 12.31
N SER A 224 -10.46 -5.95 13.60
CA SER A 224 -11.29 -7.06 14.11
C SER A 224 -12.80 -6.82 13.97
N ASN A 225 -13.22 -5.55 14.01
CA ASN A 225 -14.62 -5.13 13.98
C ASN A 225 -15.22 -5.06 12.55
N LEU A 226 -14.41 -5.29 11.51
CA LEU A 226 -14.89 -5.31 10.13
C LEU A 226 -15.74 -6.57 9.88
N SER A 227 -16.63 -6.56 8.88
CA SER A 227 -17.63 -7.62 8.68
C SER A 227 -17.11 -8.86 7.93
N PHE A 228 -16.08 -8.72 7.11
CA PHE A 228 -15.53 -9.83 6.31
C PHE A 228 -14.65 -10.78 7.15
N ARG A 229 -14.52 -12.03 6.69
CA ARG A 229 -13.76 -13.09 7.38
C ARG A 229 -12.28 -13.11 6.99
N SER A 230 -11.98 -12.84 5.72
CA SER A 230 -10.63 -12.92 5.16
C SER A 230 -10.17 -11.58 4.60
N VAL A 231 -8.86 -11.39 4.56
CA VAL A 231 -8.19 -10.16 4.12
C VAL A 231 -7.12 -10.53 3.09
N PRO A 232 -7.27 -10.12 1.83
CA PRO A 232 -6.20 -10.23 0.84
C PRO A 232 -5.01 -9.36 1.25
N LEU A 233 -3.83 -9.94 1.17
CA LEU A 233 -2.54 -9.31 1.43
C LEU A 233 -1.71 -9.36 0.16
N ARG A 234 -1.12 -8.22 -0.22
CA ARG A 234 -0.25 -8.14 -1.39
C ARG A 234 1.05 -7.42 -1.06
N PHE A 235 2.17 -7.97 -1.49
CA PHE A 235 3.49 -7.37 -1.40
C PHE A 235 4.02 -7.20 -2.81
N ASP A 236 4.25 -5.97 -3.25
CA ASP A 236 4.80 -5.67 -4.57
C ASP A 236 6.26 -5.21 -4.43
N PHE A 237 7.15 -5.88 -5.17
CA PHE A 237 8.56 -5.55 -5.32
C PHE A 237 8.85 -5.22 -6.79
N PRO A 238 10.00 -4.57 -7.11
CA PRO A 238 10.34 -4.29 -8.50
C PRO A 238 10.46 -5.54 -9.37
N GLU A 239 10.90 -6.66 -8.78
CA GLU A 239 11.21 -7.91 -9.51
C GLU A 239 10.20 -9.03 -9.27
N SER A 240 9.27 -8.87 -8.31
CA SER A 240 8.33 -9.92 -7.94
C SER A 240 7.13 -9.37 -7.16
N TYR A 241 6.07 -10.16 -7.03
CA TYR A 241 4.98 -9.87 -6.11
C TYR A 241 4.55 -11.12 -5.34
N PHE A 242 3.88 -10.90 -4.22
CA PHE A 242 3.28 -11.96 -3.41
C PHE A 242 1.83 -11.57 -3.11
N ASP A 243 0.86 -12.38 -3.52
CA ASP A 243 -0.57 -12.16 -3.25
C ASP A 243 -1.15 -13.40 -2.59
N PHE A 244 -1.79 -13.23 -1.44
CA PHE A 244 -2.40 -14.32 -0.68
C PHE A 244 -3.51 -13.82 0.24
N VAL A 245 -4.37 -14.72 0.71
CA VAL A 245 -5.53 -14.38 1.54
C VAL A 245 -5.33 -14.91 2.96
N VAL A 246 -5.51 -14.05 3.96
CA VAL A 246 -5.35 -14.41 5.38
C VAL A 246 -6.65 -14.26 6.14
N ASP A 247 -6.95 -15.22 7.02
CA ASP A 247 -8.09 -15.13 7.93
C ASP A 247 -7.91 -13.96 8.91
N LYS A 248 -8.90 -13.08 8.98
CA LYS A 248 -8.90 -11.88 9.84
C LYS A 248 -8.62 -12.19 11.32
N PRO A 249 -9.17 -13.26 11.94
CA PRO A 249 -8.84 -13.61 13.32
C PRO A 249 -7.36 -13.99 13.51
N LEU A 250 -6.73 -14.58 12.49
CA LEU A 250 -5.29 -14.87 12.53
C LEU A 250 -4.49 -13.58 12.37
N LEU A 251 -4.89 -12.72 11.43
CA LEU A 251 -4.26 -11.42 11.19
C LEU A 251 -4.25 -10.52 12.43
N VAL A 252 -5.31 -10.55 13.24
CA VAL A 252 -5.42 -9.76 14.49
C VAL A 252 -4.61 -10.35 15.64
N ARG A 253 -4.39 -11.68 15.65
CA ARG A 253 -3.70 -12.39 16.76
C ARG A 253 -2.21 -12.54 16.52
N ARG A 254 -1.78 -12.57 15.26
CA ARG A 254 -0.40 -12.77 14.84
C ARG A 254 0.18 -11.43 14.41
N SER A 255 1.51 -11.39 14.29
CA SER A 255 2.25 -10.17 14.02
C SER A 255 2.42 -9.98 12.50
N LEU A 256 1.82 -8.93 11.95
CA LEU A 256 2.04 -8.45 10.58
C LEU A 256 3.52 -8.26 10.27
N VAL A 257 4.33 -7.78 11.23
CA VAL A 257 5.77 -7.61 11.02
C VAL A 257 6.49 -8.93 10.83
N VAL A 258 6.07 -10.00 11.52
CA VAL A 258 6.61 -11.36 11.31
C VAL A 258 6.26 -11.86 9.91
N LEU A 259 5.00 -11.68 9.49
CA LEU A 259 4.57 -12.06 8.15
C LEU A 259 5.36 -11.32 7.06
N ALA A 260 5.49 -10.00 7.18
CA ALA A 260 6.30 -9.20 6.27
C ALA A 260 7.77 -9.67 6.26
N GLY A 261 8.33 -10.00 7.41
CA GLY A 261 9.68 -10.58 7.52
C GLY A 261 9.83 -11.92 6.77
N GLN A 262 8.83 -12.80 6.86
CA GLN A 262 8.83 -14.07 6.11
C GLN A 262 8.77 -13.83 4.60
N VAL A 263 7.96 -12.88 4.14
CA VAL A 263 7.90 -12.52 2.72
C VAL A 263 9.24 -11.97 2.22
N LEU A 264 9.91 -11.14 3.02
CA LEU A 264 11.24 -10.61 2.68
C LEU A 264 12.32 -11.69 2.65
N LEU A 265 12.28 -12.67 3.56
CA LEU A 265 13.18 -13.82 3.54
C LEU A 265 12.94 -14.68 2.29
N ALA A 266 11.68 -15.02 2.01
CA ALA A 266 11.33 -15.78 0.81
C ALA A 266 11.78 -15.06 -0.48
N ARG A 267 11.60 -13.73 -0.55
CA ARG A 267 12.12 -12.91 -1.65
C ARG A 267 13.64 -13.04 -1.78
N SER A 268 14.37 -12.94 -0.68
CA SER A 268 15.83 -13.01 -0.67
C SER A 268 16.33 -14.38 -1.12
N ASP A 269 15.66 -15.45 -0.69
CA ASP A 269 15.96 -16.82 -1.10
C ASP A 269 15.71 -17.04 -2.60
N ILE A 270 14.61 -16.51 -3.15
CA ILE A 270 14.34 -16.56 -4.59
C ILE A 270 15.43 -15.83 -5.38
N MET A 271 15.81 -14.62 -4.94
CA MET A 271 16.87 -13.84 -5.60
C MET A 271 18.22 -14.56 -5.54
N LEU A 272 18.58 -15.14 -4.39
CA LEU A 272 19.83 -15.89 -4.25
C LEU A 272 19.86 -17.11 -5.17
N LYS A 273 18.76 -17.86 -5.25
CA LYS A 273 18.64 -19.02 -6.17
C LYS A 273 18.75 -18.61 -7.62
N ALA A 274 18.15 -17.48 -8.02
CA ALA A 274 18.28 -16.96 -9.37
C ALA A 274 19.74 -16.63 -9.72
N VAL A 275 20.46 -15.94 -8.82
CA VAL A 275 21.89 -15.62 -9.00
C VAL A 275 22.75 -16.88 -9.05
N MET A 276 22.48 -17.89 -8.22
CA MET A 276 23.22 -19.17 -8.25
C MET A 276 22.99 -19.93 -9.57
N ALA A 277 21.76 -19.91 -10.10
CA ALA A 277 21.46 -20.51 -11.40
C ALA A 277 22.20 -19.80 -12.55
N GLU A 278 22.32 -18.46 -12.50
CA GLU A 278 23.07 -17.69 -13.51
C GLU A 278 24.58 -17.99 -13.49
N LEU A 279 25.13 -18.38 -12.33
CA LEU A 279 26.54 -18.75 -12.18
C LEU A 279 26.87 -20.15 -12.71
N GLY A 280 25.88 -20.88 -13.26
CA GLY A 280 26.09 -22.20 -13.87
C GLY A 280 26.31 -23.33 -12.87
N ASP A 281 25.84 -23.17 -11.63
CA ASP A 281 25.84 -24.25 -10.64
C ASP A 281 24.67 -25.21 -10.90
N ASP A 282 24.78 -26.00 -11.98
CA ASP A 282 23.77 -26.97 -12.42
C ASP A 282 23.67 -28.21 -11.49
N HIS A 283 24.37 -28.21 -10.34
CA HIS A 283 24.39 -29.33 -9.40
C HIS A 283 23.26 -29.32 -8.34
N VAL A 284 22.22 -28.51 -8.54
CA VAL A 284 21.06 -28.54 -7.64
C VAL A 284 20.31 -29.86 -7.83
N ASP A 285 20.46 -30.77 -6.87
CA ASP A 285 19.76 -32.05 -6.80
C ASP A 285 18.27 -31.88 -7.13
N GLU A 286 17.79 -32.52 -8.20
CA GLU A 286 16.37 -32.47 -8.65
C GLU A 286 15.37 -32.89 -7.54
N ARG A 287 15.85 -33.48 -6.44
CA ARG A 287 15.03 -33.88 -5.29
C ARG A 287 14.67 -32.73 -4.33
N GLU A 288 15.39 -31.61 -4.34
CA GLU A 288 14.99 -30.38 -3.60
C GLU A 288 14.23 -29.37 -4.46
N ALA A 289 13.94 -29.72 -5.73
CA ALA A 289 13.17 -28.90 -6.67
C ALA A 289 11.67 -28.76 -6.33
N VAL A 290 11.26 -28.99 -5.08
CA VAL A 290 9.90 -28.72 -4.59
C VAL A 290 9.61 -27.21 -4.58
N CYS A 291 10.64 -26.36 -4.62
CA CYS A 291 10.52 -24.94 -4.95
C CYS A 291 11.15 -24.65 -6.32
N SER A 292 10.90 -25.48 -7.34
CA SER A 292 11.21 -25.07 -8.71
C SER A 292 10.41 -23.82 -9.01
N VAL A 293 11.12 -22.71 -9.21
CA VAL A 293 10.57 -21.44 -9.68
C VAL A 293 10.15 -21.67 -11.12
N ARG A 294 9.06 -22.40 -11.32
CA ARG A 294 8.31 -22.33 -12.57
C ARG A 294 7.63 -20.98 -12.54
N GLU A 295 7.81 -20.24 -13.63
CA GLU A 295 7.14 -18.97 -13.92
C GLU A 295 5.81 -18.91 -13.18
N GLY A 296 5.72 -17.96 -12.25
CA GLY A 296 4.42 -17.60 -11.78
C GLY A 296 3.89 -18.29 -10.55
N VAL A 297 4.49 -19.26 -9.84
CA VAL A 297 3.95 -19.60 -8.49
C VAL A 297 4.99 -20.01 -7.43
N VAL A 298 5.15 -19.23 -6.34
CA VAL A 298 5.99 -19.64 -5.18
C VAL A 298 5.10 -20.08 -4.02
N ASP A 299 5.04 -21.38 -3.75
CA ASP A 299 4.30 -21.86 -2.59
C ASP A 299 4.93 -21.40 -1.27
N LEU A 300 4.41 -20.29 -0.73
CA LEU A 300 4.79 -19.79 0.58
C LEU A 300 4.32 -20.71 1.71
N ALA A 301 3.50 -21.73 1.46
CA ALA A 301 3.06 -22.64 2.53
C ALA A 301 4.26 -23.26 3.25
N GLY A 302 5.34 -23.62 2.55
CA GLY A 302 6.54 -24.17 3.19
C GLY A 302 7.24 -23.21 4.16
N HIS A 303 7.31 -21.92 3.84
CA HIS A 303 8.03 -20.91 4.64
C HIS A 303 7.13 -20.21 5.66
N VAL A 304 5.87 -19.98 5.31
CA VAL A 304 4.87 -19.31 6.15
C VAL A 304 4.26 -20.28 7.17
N ALA A 305 3.98 -21.54 6.81
CA ALA A 305 3.31 -22.48 7.71
C ALA A 305 4.11 -22.81 8.98
N LEU A 306 5.44 -22.66 8.96
CA LEU A 306 6.29 -22.91 10.12
C LEU A 306 6.03 -21.95 11.30
N THR A 307 5.55 -20.72 11.04
CA THR A 307 5.26 -19.75 12.13
C THR A 307 3.81 -19.24 12.11
N TRP A 308 3.14 -19.37 10.97
CA TRP A 308 1.71 -19.11 10.79
C TRP A 308 0.99 -20.42 10.42
N PRO A 309 0.80 -21.34 11.37
CA PRO A 309 0.00 -22.52 11.11
C PRO A 309 -1.44 -22.09 10.82
N GLY A 310 -1.80 -22.05 9.54
CA GLY A 310 -3.18 -22.24 9.13
C GLY A 310 -3.62 -23.67 9.52
N ARG A 311 -4.92 -23.95 9.46
CA ARG A 311 -5.34 -25.36 9.43
C ARG A 311 -4.57 -26.05 8.31
N GLU A 312 -4.00 -27.23 8.57
CA GLU A 312 -3.34 -28.05 7.55
C GLU A 312 -4.25 -28.13 6.32
N GLY A 313 -3.82 -27.52 5.21
CA GLY A 313 -4.57 -27.46 3.94
C GLY A 313 -5.37 -26.19 3.64
N GLU A 314 -5.35 -25.13 4.48
CA GLU A 314 -6.19 -23.92 4.28
C GLU A 314 -5.40 -22.62 4.00
N LEU A 315 -4.07 -22.67 3.88
CA LEU A 315 -3.28 -21.61 3.22
C LEU A 315 -3.33 -21.84 1.71
N ILE A 316 -4.48 -21.55 1.10
CA ILE A 316 -4.61 -21.49 -0.36
C ILE A 316 -4.19 -20.08 -0.78
N GLY A 317 -2.88 -19.85 -0.82
CA GLY A 317 -2.30 -18.69 -1.48
C GLY A 317 -1.46 -19.18 -2.64
N ALA A 318 -2.04 -19.20 -3.85
CA ALA A 318 -1.22 -19.26 -5.05
C ALA A 318 -0.53 -17.90 -5.16
N VAL A 319 0.74 -17.84 -4.77
CA VAL A 319 1.56 -16.65 -4.92
C VAL A 319 1.93 -16.56 -6.38
N GLU A 320 1.31 -15.70 -7.17
CA GLU A 320 1.77 -15.56 -8.54
C GLU A 320 3.10 -14.78 -8.62
N VAL A 321 4.15 -15.33 -9.25
CA VAL A 321 5.41 -14.60 -9.52
C VAL A 321 5.44 -14.18 -10.99
N GLY A 322 4.82 -13.05 -11.30
CA GLY A 322 5.00 -12.42 -12.61
C GLY A 322 6.41 -11.84 -12.72
N VAL A 323 7.19 -12.36 -13.66
CA VAL A 323 8.43 -11.74 -14.16
C VAL A 323 8.07 -10.74 -15.25
#